data_AF-A0A2K3JEH4-F1
#
_entry.id   AF-A0A2K3JEH4-F1
#
_cell.length_a   1.000
_cell.length_b   1.000
_cell.length_c   1.000
_cell.angle_alpha   90.00
_cell.angle_beta   90.00
_cell.angle_gamma   90.00
#
_symmetry.space_group_name_H-M   'P 1'
#
loop_
_entity.id
_entity.type
_entity.pdbx_description
1 polymer ?
#
loop_
_entity_poly.entity_id
_entity_poly.type
_entity_poly.pdbx_seq_one_letter_code
_entity_poly.pdbx_strand_id
1 'polypeptide(L)'
;MISGDTWKFVKEDSGIDEFIDIRRKVGNQVIRAYLLKSVIESNRVEKVVGKLRGPKNEFKDFDNFLIVHVKNGESEFKVLVETGVYENLRIVATDSKELAQRTPDELIRAFTNALEEPESNNTTLILSKDTKIR
;
A
#
# COMPACT_ATOMS: atom_id res chain seq x y z
N MET A 1 -18.88 -15.16 1.26
CA MET A 1 -17.48 -15.15 0.77
C MET A 1 -17.33 -13.96 -0.15
N ILE A 2 -16.41 -13.04 0.13
CA ILE A 2 -16.07 -12.01 -0.86
C ILE A 2 -15.17 -12.72 -1.87
N SER A 3 -15.77 -13.18 -2.96
CA SER A 3 -15.06 -13.63 -4.18
C SER A 3 -14.46 -12.40 -4.86
N GLY A 4 -13.50 -11.76 -4.19
CA GLY A 4 -12.72 -10.66 -4.73
C GLY A 4 -11.40 -11.18 -5.27
N ASP A 5 -10.95 -10.57 -6.35
CA ASP A 5 -9.56 -10.60 -6.78
C ASP A 5 -8.69 -10.12 -5.60
N THR A 6 -7.98 -11.01 -4.89
CA THR A 6 -7.18 -10.65 -3.70
C THR A 6 -5.68 -10.71 -3.96
N TRP A 7 -4.96 -9.74 -3.41
CA TRP A 7 -3.50 -9.75 -3.35
C TRP A 7 -3.05 -10.38 -2.04
N LYS A 8 -1.91 -11.08 -2.07
CA LYS A 8 -1.34 -11.73 -0.89
C LYS A 8 0.12 -11.36 -0.75
N PHE A 9 0.49 -10.78 0.39
CA PHE A 9 1.87 -10.61 0.77
C PHE A 9 2.24 -11.69 1.78
N VAL A 10 3.09 -12.62 1.36
CA VAL A 10 3.56 -13.74 2.18
C VAL A 10 4.90 -13.35 2.79
N LYS A 11 4.93 -13.19 4.11
CA LYS A 11 6.12 -12.86 4.90
C LYS A 11 7.02 -14.08 5.09
N GLU A 12 8.26 -13.83 5.50
CA GLU A 12 9.25 -14.88 5.78
C GLU A 12 8.82 -15.84 6.89
N ASP A 13 8.11 -15.34 7.91
CA ASP A 13 7.54 -16.11 9.02
C ASP A 13 6.28 -16.91 8.64
N SER A 14 5.96 -16.98 7.34
CA SER A 14 4.73 -17.56 6.79
C SER A 14 3.44 -16.81 7.15
N GLY A 15 3.53 -15.61 7.75
CA GLY A 15 2.40 -14.71 7.89
C GLY A 15 1.88 -14.24 6.53
N ILE A 16 0.56 -14.12 6.38
CA ILE A 16 -0.07 -13.69 5.13
C ILE A 16 -0.91 -12.45 5.40
N ASP A 17 -0.54 -11.32 4.76
CA ASP A 17 -1.40 -10.14 4.68
C ASP A 17 -2.22 -10.24 3.38
N GLU A 18 -3.56 -10.22 3.49
CA GLU A 18 -4.47 -10.25 2.35
C GLU A 18 -5.05 -8.86 2.06
N PHE A 19 -5.13 -8.50 0.78
CA PHE A 19 -5.63 -7.21 0.34
C PHE A 19 -6.70 -7.39 -0.74
N ILE A 20 -7.75 -6.60 -0.68
CA ILE A 20 -8.84 -6.52 -1.66
C ILE A 20 -8.37 -5.64 -2.82
N ASP A 21 -8.36 -6.17 -4.04
CA ASP A 21 -8.02 -5.37 -5.23
C ASP A 21 -9.06 -4.26 -5.45
N ILE A 22 -8.60 -3.02 -5.49
CA ILE A 22 -9.43 -1.83 -5.70
C ILE A 22 -9.04 -1.08 -6.98
N ARG A 23 -8.17 -1.63 -7.84
CA ARG A 23 -7.70 -0.96 -9.07
C ARG A 23 -8.85 -0.59 -10.01
N ARG A 24 -9.87 -1.45 -10.12
CA ARG A 24 -11.07 -1.14 -10.93
C ARG A 24 -11.88 0.04 -10.38
N LYS A 25 -11.75 0.33 -9.08
CA LYS A 25 -12.45 1.41 -8.39
C LYS A 25 -11.70 2.72 -8.49
N VAL A 26 -10.40 2.73 -8.16
CA VAL A 26 -9.55 3.93 -8.20
C VAL A 26 -9.07 4.28 -9.61
N GLY A 27 -9.17 3.34 -10.57
CA GLY A 27 -8.77 3.55 -11.95
C GLY A 27 -7.26 3.74 -12.12
N ASN A 28 -6.89 4.70 -12.98
CA ASN A 28 -5.49 5.07 -13.26
C ASN A 28 -5.08 6.32 -12.50
N GLN A 29 -5.74 6.65 -11.39
CA GLN A 29 -5.32 7.77 -10.55
C GLN A 29 -3.93 7.48 -9.98
N VAL A 30 -3.02 8.43 -10.19
CA VAL A 30 -1.62 8.35 -9.79
C VAL A 30 -1.33 9.39 -8.71
N ILE A 31 -0.58 8.98 -7.71
CA ILE A 31 -0.21 9.81 -6.55
C ILE A 31 1.28 10.10 -6.63
N ARG A 32 1.67 11.35 -6.40
CA ARG A 32 3.03 11.79 -6.64
C ARG A 32 4.00 11.08 -5.71
N ALA A 33 5.07 10.47 -6.25
CA ALA A 33 6.03 9.73 -5.43
C ALA A 33 6.84 10.62 -4.46
N TYR A 34 6.89 11.94 -4.68
CA TYR A 34 7.53 12.86 -3.72
C TYR A 34 6.88 12.82 -2.33
N LEU A 35 5.61 12.39 -2.24
CA LEU A 35 4.91 12.25 -0.97
C LEU A 35 5.51 11.15 -0.07
N LEU A 36 6.32 10.24 -0.63
CA LEU A 36 7.08 9.30 0.20
C LEU A 36 8.20 9.98 0.98
N LYS A 37 8.67 11.14 0.52
CA LYS A 37 9.86 11.81 1.07
C LYS A 37 9.70 12.14 2.56
N SER A 38 8.55 12.67 2.96
CA SER A 38 8.24 12.99 4.36
C SER A 38 8.32 11.76 5.27
N VAL A 39 7.81 10.62 4.79
CA VAL A 39 7.80 9.37 5.55
C VAL A 39 9.19 8.76 5.66
N ILE A 40 9.98 8.86 4.59
CA ILE A 40 11.38 8.40 4.54
C ILE A 40 12.26 9.26 5.45
N GLU A 41 12.17 10.58 5.36
CA GLU A 41 12.96 11.52 6.17
C GLU A 41 12.62 11.44 7.67
N SER A 42 11.40 11.05 8.01
CA SER A 42 10.99 10.79 9.40
C SER A 42 11.35 9.38 9.90
N ASN A 43 12.12 8.61 9.13
CA ASN A 43 12.59 7.27 9.48
C ASN A 43 11.46 6.26 9.77
N ARG A 44 10.28 6.47 9.16
CA ARG A 44 9.09 5.62 9.32
C ARG A 44 9.02 4.55 8.24
N VAL A 45 10.13 3.81 8.09
CA VAL A 45 10.30 2.81 7.04
C VAL A 45 10.66 1.47 7.67
N GLU A 46 9.90 0.44 7.32
CA GLU A 46 10.16 -0.95 7.65
C GLU A 46 10.61 -1.71 6.40
N LYS A 47 11.72 -2.45 6.49
CA LYS A 47 12.24 -3.27 5.39
C LYS A 47 11.96 -4.74 5.68
N VAL A 48 11.22 -5.40 4.79
CA VAL A 48 10.75 -6.79 4.97
C VAL A 48 11.18 -7.69 3.82
N VAL A 49 11.28 -8.99 4.11
CA VAL A 49 11.40 -10.05 3.09
C VAL A 49 10.03 -10.68 2.92
N GLY A 50 9.57 -10.77 1.68
CA GLY A 50 8.30 -11.43 1.39
C GLY A 50 8.05 -11.61 -0.09
N LYS A 51 7.01 -12.38 -0.40
CA LYS A 51 6.59 -12.68 -1.77
C LYS A 51 5.19 -12.11 -2.00
N LEU A 52 5.04 -11.32 -3.04
CA LEU A 52 3.75 -10.79 -3.45
C LEU A 52 3.10 -11.72 -4.48
N ARG A 53 1.82 -12.01 -4.27
CA ARG A 53 0.97 -12.69 -5.25
C ARG A 53 -0.20 -11.81 -5.65
N GLY A 54 -0.44 -11.74 -6.96
CA GLY A 54 -1.58 -11.04 -7.52
C GLY A 54 -2.89 -11.83 -7.42
N PRO A 55 -4.00 -11.26 -7.90
CA PRO A 55 -5.33 -11.86 -7.83
C PRO A 55 -5.50 -13.20 -8.53
N LYS A 56 -4.70 -13.45 -9.59
CA LYS A 56 -4.70 -14.72 -10.31
C LYS A 56 -3.68 -15.69 -9.72
N ASN A 57 -3.24 -15.44 -8.48
CA ASN A 57 -2.21 -16.18 -7.77
C ASN A 57 -0.83 -16.16 -8.49
N GLU A 58 -0.61 -15.18 -9.37
CA GLU A 58 0.66 -15.00 -10.08
C GLU A 58 1.71 -14.32 -9.19
N PHE A 59 2.97 -14.73 -9.31
CA PHE A 59 4.05 -14.06 -8.59
C PHE A 59 4.26 -12.64 -9.12
N LYS A 60 4.49 -11.71 -8.19
CA LYS A 60 4.83 -10.32 -8.44
C LYS A 60 6.10 -9.98 -7.70
N ASP A 61 6.93 -9.16 -8.34
CA ASP A 61 8.14 -8.63 -7.75
C ASP A 61 7.76 -7.51 -6.79
N PHE A 62 7.93 -7.76 -5.49
CA PHE A 62 7.57 -6.81 -4.43
C PHE A 62 8.46 -5.56 -4.44
N ASP A 63 9.62 -5.57 -5.10
CA ASP A 63 10.48 -4.39 -5.22
C ASP A 63 9.81 -3.24 -5.99
N ASN A 64 8.83 -3.58 -6.84
CA ASN A 64 8.00 -2.64 -7.59
C ASN A 64 6.73 -2.23 -6.83
N PHE A 65 6.62 -2.59 -5.55
CA PHE A 65 5.49 -2.27 -4.69
C PHE A 65 5.97 -1.72 -3.34
N LEU A 66 5.03 -1.10 -2.63
CA LEU A 66 5.16 -0.78 -1.22
C LEU A 66 3.82 -0.97 -0.54
N ILE A 67 3.85 -1.09 0.78
CA ILE A 67 2.64 -1.07 1.61
C ILE A 67 2.70 0.20 2.48
N VAL A 68 1.66 1.02 2.38
CA VAL A 68 1.43 2.14 3.30
C VAL A 68 0.58 1.62 4.44
N HIS A 69 1.15 1.57 5.64
CA HIS A 69 0.45 1.17 6.86
C HIS A 69 0.13 2.42 7.68
N VAL A 70 -1.15 2.64 7.95
CA VAL A 70 -1.66 3.74 8.76
C VAL A 70 -2.19 3.16 10.06
N LYS A 71 -1.83 3.77 11.20
CA LYS A 71 -2.28 3.33 12.53
C LYS A 71 -2.48 4.50 13.46
N ASN A 72 -3.61 5.21 13.32
CA ASN A 72 -3.91 6.44 14.02
C ASN A 72 -5.02 6.26 15.07
N GLY A 73 -4.77 5.41 16.07
CA GLY A 73 -5.67 5.21 17.22
C GLY A 73 -6.98 4.50 16.84
N GLU A 74 -7.92 5.23 16.24
CA GLU A 74 -9.25 4.74 15.85
C GLU A 74 -9.26 4.03 14.50
N SER A 75 -8.24 4.23 13.65
CA SER A 75 -8.15 3.52 12.37
C SER A 75 -6.80 2.84 12.16
N GLU A 76 -6.85 1.61 11.68
CA GLU A 76 -5.69 0.86 11.22
C GLU A 76 -6.02 0.24 9.86
N PHE A 77 -5.22 0.55 8.85
CA PHE A 77 -5.36 -0.02 7.53
C PHE A 77 -4.04 -0.02 6.78
N LYS A 78 -3.93 -0.92 5.82
CA LYS A 78 -2.83 -1.04 4.88
C LYS A 78 -3.33 -0.85 3.45
N VAL A 79 -2.51 -0.18 2.66
CA VAL A 79 -2.73 0.00 1.23
C VAL A 79 -1.51 -0.52 0.48
N LEU A 80 -1.74 -1.48 -0.42
CA LEU A 80 -0.75 -1.94 -1.37
C LEU A 80 -0.69 -0.95 -2.55
N VAL A 81 0.52 -0.55 -2.92
CA VAL A 81 0.79 0.48 -3.91
C VAL A 81 1.87 -0.03 -4.85
N GLU A 82 1.67 0.18 -6.14
CA GLU A 82 2.68 -0.08 -7.17
C GLU A 82 3.52 1.19 -7.37
N THR A 83 4.84 1.03 -7.40
CA THR A 83 5.82 2.10 -7.50
C THR A 83 6.39 2.16 -8.92
N GLY A 84 6.97 3.31 -9.31
CA GLY A 84 7.63 3.45 -10.61
C GLY A 84 6.69 3.63 -11.81
N VAL A 85 5.39 3.88 -11.57
CA VAL A 85 4.42 4.17 -12.63
C VAL A 85 4.55 5.64 -13.05
N TYR A 86 5.38 5.92 -14.06
CA TYR A 86 5.71 7.29 -14.50
C TYR A 86 6.24 8.19 -13.37
N GLU A 87 7.11 7.65 -12.50
CA GLU A 87 7.58 8.32 -11.28
C GLU A 87 6.47 8.64 -10.26
N ASN A 88 5.32 7.98 -10.39
CA ASN A 88 4.20 8.07 -9.47
C ASN A 88 3.91 6.73 -8.79
N LEU A 89 3.00 6.80 -7.83
CA LEU A 89 2.42 5.72 -7.08
C LEU A 89 1.04 5.39 -7.66
N ARG A 90 0.73 4.11 -7.76
CA ARG A 90 -0.61 3.64 -8.13
C ARG A 90 -1.20 2.83 -6.99
N ILE A 91 -2.40 3.22 -6.53
CA ILE A 91 -3.13 2.45 -5.53
C ILE A 91 -3.59 1.11 -6.14
N VAL A 92 -3.32 0.00 -5.47
CA VAL A 92 -3.60 -1.35 -5.95
C VAL A 92 -4.68 -2.03 -5.13
N ALA A 93 -4.45 -2.18 -3.82
CA ALA A 93 -5.30 -2.98 -2.95
C ALA A 93 -5.32 -2.44 -1.53
N THR A 94 -6.31 -2.82 -0.72
CA THR A 94 -6.38 -2.48 0.71
C THR A 94 -6.81 -3.67 1.54
N ASP A 95 -6.30 -3.81 2.76
CA ASP A 95 -6.75 -4.83 3.72
C ASP A 95 -8.09 -4.47 4.40
N SER A 96 -8.49 -3.19 4.34
CA SER A 96 -9.70 -2.70 5.00
C SER A 96 -10.92 -2.80 4.08
N LYS A 97 -11.91 -3.59 4.53
CA LYS A 97 -13.22 -3.70 3.87
C LYS A 97 -13.96 -2.36 3.85
N GLU A 98 -13.80 -1.56 4.90
CA GLU A 98 -14.43 -0.25 4.99
C GLU A 98 -13.86 0.69 3.93
N LEU A 99 -12.52 0.79 3.83
CA LEU A 99 -11.87 1.57 2.79
C LEU A 99 -12.28 1.08 1.39
N ALA A 100 -12.31 -0.23 1.18
CA ALA A 100 -12.71 -0.81 -0.11
C ALA A 100 -14.15 -0.43 -0.52
N GLN A 101 -15.01 -0.03 0.41
CA GLN A 101 -16.38 0.42 0.14
C GLN A 101 -16.49 1.95 -0.09
N ARG A 102 -15.56 2.76 0.42
CA ARG A 102 -15.51 4.23 0.22
C ARG A 102 -15.35 4.62 -1.25
N THR A 103 -15.80 5.82 -1.62
CA THR A 103 -15.66 6.34 -2.98
C THR A 103 -14.18 6.46 -3.40
N PRO A 104 -13.89 6.47 -4.72
CA PRO A 104 -12.52 6.67 -5.21
C PRO A 104 -11.86 7.93 -4.63
N ASP A 105 -12.59 9.05 -4.55
CA ASP A 105 -12.06 10.31 -4.04
C ASP A 105 -11.73 10.23 -2.54
N GLU A 106 -12.58 9.57 -1.74
CA GLU A 106 -12.31 9.34 -0.32
C GLU A 106 -11.10 8.44 -0.09
N LEU A 107 -10.94 7.40 -0.91
CA LEU A 107 -9.77 6.51 -0.87
C LEU A 107 -8.47 7.25 -1.17
N ILE A 108 -8.48 8.03 -2.24
CA ILE A 108 -7.32 8.81 -2.67
C ILE A 108 -6.98 9.87 -1.64
N ARG A 109 -7.99 10.57 -1.10
CA ARG A 109 -7.78 11.55 -0.04
C ARG A 109 -7.21 10.91 1.22
N ALA A 110 -7.75 9.77 1.66
CA ALA A 110 -7.22 9.06 2.83
C ALA A 110 -5.75 8.66 2.64
N PHE A 111 -5.40 8.16 1.44
CA PHE A 111 -4.03 7.78 1.11
C PHE A 111 -3.09 8.99 1.02
N THR A 112 -3.49 10.05 0.32
CA THR A 112 -2.69 11.27 0.19
C THR A 112 -2.45 11.92 1.55
N ASN A 113 -3.48 12.06 2.38
CA ASN A 113 -3.35 12.60 3.73
C ASN A 113 -2.38 11.78 4.59
N ALA A 114 -2.42 10.44 4.48
CA ALA A 114 -1.51 9.57 5.20
C ALA A 114 -0.04 9.80 4.85
N LEU A 115 0.26 10.17 3.59
CA LEU A 115 1.62 10.48 3.15
C LEU A 115 2.02 11.95 3.39
N GLU A 116 1.08 12.88 3.31
CA GLU A 116 1.34 14.30 3.59
C GLU A 116 1.60 14.56 5.08
N GLU A 117 0.89 13.84 5.97
CA GLU A 117 0.99 13.99 7.41
C GLU A 117 1.34 12.66 8.10
N PRO A 118 2.54 12.10 7.88
CA PRO A 118 2.89 10.78 8.37
C PRO A 118 2.98 10.68 9.90
N GLU A 119 3.26 11.79 10.59
CA GLU A 119 3.28 11.81 12.06
C GLU A 119 1.88 11.73 12.66
N SER A 120 0.97 12.59 12.20
CA SER A 120 -0.43 12.62 12.63
C SER A 120 -1.15 11.29 12.36
N ASN A 121 -0.78 10.63 11.25
CA ASN A 121 -1.38 9.37 10.82
C ASN A 121 -0.61 8.13 11.30
N ASN A 122 0.53 8.33 11.98
CA ASN A 122 1.47 7.27 12.33
C ASN A 122 1.75 6.33 11.15
N THR A 123 1.96 6.92 9.97
CA THR A 123 2.15 6.22 8.72
C THR A 123 3.53 5.57 8.70
N THR A 124 3.59 4.29 8.32
CA THR A 124 4.82 3.54 8.10
C THR A 124 4.83 3.00 6.68
N LEU A 125 5.97 3.13 5.99
CA LEU A 125 6.20 2.47 4.70
C LEU A 125 6.83 1.11 4.93
N ILE A 126 6.14 0.05 4.52
CA ILE A 126 6.70 -1.30 4.48
C ILE A 126 7.18 -1.55 3.05
N LEU A 127 8.49 -1.75 2.91
CA LEU A 127 9.16 -1.91 1.63
C LEU A 127 9.92 -3.24 1.57
N SER A 128 10.14 -3.74 0.37
CA SER A 128 11.09 -4.84 0.17
C SER A 128 12.48 -4.45 0.68
N LYS A 129 13.23 -5.40 1.23
CA LYS A 129 14.66 -5.22 1.54
C LYS A 129 15.48 -4.83 0.29
N ASP A 130 15.06 -5.28 -0.88
CA ASP A 130 15.78 -5.08 -2.14
C ASP A 130 15.30 -3.82 -2.91
N THR A 131 14.36 -3.04 -2.34
CA THR A 131 13.85 -1.84 -3.00
C THR A 131 14.92 -0.77 -3.21
N LYS A 132 14.79 -0.03 -4.32
CA LYS A 132 15.65 1.13 -4.64
C LYS A 132 15.16 2.44 -4.03
N ILE A 133 14.01 2.45 -3.34
CA ILE A 133 13.48 3.62 -2.64
C ILE A 133 14.42 3.95 -1.47
N ARG A 134 15.02 5.15 -1.55
CA ARG A 134 16.00 5.71 -0.61
C ARG A 134 15.48 6.95 0.07
#